data_AF-A0A9D1ZWB5-F1
#
_entry.id   AF-A0A9D1ZWB5-F1
#
_cell.length_a   1.000
_cell.length_b   1.000
_cell.length_c   1.000
_cell.angle_alpha   90.00
_cell.angle_beta   90.00
_cell.angle_gamma   90.00
#
_symmetry.space_group_name_H-M   'P 1'
#
loop_
_entity.id
_entity.type
_entity.pdbx_description
1 polymer ?
#
loop_
_entity_poly.entity_id
_entity_poly.type
_entity_poly.pdbx_seq_one_letter_code
_entity_poly.pdbx_strand_id
1 'polypeptide(L)'
;MTEIFSVMPQAERIVLYADGAEKIFTREDAEFLKIMAAWAEMVQGAHQMPAFGVSIDRLTRGEMKSGHWLEFFFAEKYESNGLPFDSLLFVVRDEYKGINLVRRDENGLYQGRCIYIDLNGKDMSALAAVINNIVKQEG
;
A
#
# COMPACT_ATOMS: atom_id res chain seq x y z
N MET A 1 8.96 -11.91 14.19
CA MET A 1 8.64 -10.56 13.73
C MET A 1 8.59 -10.62 12.22
N THR A 2 7.45 -10.32 11.62
CA THR A 2 7.28 -10.50 10.17
C THR A 2 7.72 -9.22 9.46
N GLU A 3 8.72 -9.34 8.59
CA GLU A 3 9.16 -8.22 7.77
C GLU A 3 8.13 -7.97 6.68
N ILE A 4 7.71 -6.72 6.50
CA ILE A 4 6.65 -6.38 5.54
C ILE A 4 6.99 -6.83 4.11
N PHE A 5 8.26 -6.84 3.74
CA PHE A 5 8.71 -7.32 2.44
C PHE A 5 8.38 -8.80 2.19
N SER A 6 8.25 -9.61 3.24
CA SER A 6 7.81 -11.01 3.16
C SER A 6 6.28 -11.17 3.14
N VAL A 7 5.55 -10.15 3.64
CA VAL A 7 4.08 -10.15 3.73
C VAL A 7 3.41 -9.65 2.46
N MET A 8 3.89 -8.54 1.89
CA MET A 8 3.27 -7.91 0.72
C MET A 8 3.06 -8.88 -0.46
N PRO A 9 3.99 -9.80 -0.79
CA PRO A 9 3.78 -10.83 -1.82
C PRO A 9 2.64 -11.82 -1.55
N GLN A 10 2.15 -11.90 -0.31
CA GLN A 10 1.06 -12.78 0.09
C GLN A 10 -0.33 -12.14 -0.09
N ALA A 11 -0.41 -10.92 -0.60
CA ALA A 11 -1.69 -10.28 -0.88
C ALA A 11 -2.52 -11.15 -1.84
N GLU A 12 -3.79 -11.32 -1.54
CA GLU A 12 -4.74 -12.02 -2.41
C GLU A 12 -5.48 -11.05 -3.33
N ARG A 13 -5.57 -9.80 -2.89
CA ARG A 13 -6.34 -8.77 -3.56
C ARG A 13 -5.70 -7.41 -3.33
N ILE A 14 -5.70 -6.58 -4.37
CA ILE A 14 -5.29 -5.18 -4.32
C ILE A 14 -6.50 -4.32 -4.65
N VAL A 15 -6.74 -3.29 -3.86
CA VAL A 15 -7.70 -2.23 -4.18
C VAL A 15 -6.94 -0.98 -4.55
N LEU A 16 -7.18 -0.47 -5.75
CA LEU A 16 -6.76 0.86 -6.17
C LEU A 16 -7.90 1.83 -5.91
N TYR A 17 -7.64 2.84 -5.09
CA TYR A 17 -8.51 3.99 -4.94
C TYR A 17 -7.97 5.11 -5.85
N ALA A 18 -8.77 5.56 -6.80
CA ALA A 18 -8.46 6.68 -7.67
C ALA A 18 -9.53 7.76 -7.51
N ASP A 19 -9.17 8.86 -6.84
CA ASP A 19 -10.10 9.96 -6.52
C ASP A 19 -11.40 9.47 -5.87
N GLY A 20 -11.27 8.51 -4.94
CA GLY A 20 -12.38 7.90 -4.22
C GLY A 20 -13.12 6.78 -4.96
N ALA A 21 -12.84 6.53 -6.24
CA ALA A 21 -13.37 5.37 -6.96
C ALA A 21 -12.50 4.13 -6.72
N GLU A 22 -13.14 2.97 -6.49
CA GLU A 22 -12.45 1.72 -6.18
C GLU A 22 -12.33 0.83 -7.43
N LYS A 23 -11.14 0.26 -7.64
CA LYS A 23 -10.90 -0.84 -8.57
C LYS A 23 -10.27 -1.99 -7.83
N ILE A 24 -10.79 -3.20 -8.04
CA ILE A 24 -10.37 -4.40 -7.32
C ILE A 24 -9.64 -5.31 -8.30
N PHE A 25 -8.46 -5.77 -7.89
CA PHE A 25 -7.66 -6.73 -8.64
C PHE A 25 -7.33 -7.95 -7.77
N THR A 26 -7.42 -9.12 -8.37
CA THR A 26 -7.11 -10.45 -7.84
C THR A 26 -5.82 -10.98 -8.47
N ARG A 27 -5.26 -12.07 -7.94
CA ARG A 27 -3.95 -12.59 -8.38
C ARG A 27 -3.93 -13.01 -9.85
N GLU A 28 -5.09 -13.28 -10.42
CA GLU A 28 -5.30 -13.69 -11.80
C GLU A 28 -5.28 -12.49 -12.76
N ASP A 29 -5.46 -11.26 -12.27
CA ASP A 29 -5.54 -10.06 -13.08
C ASP A 29 -4.15 -9.58 -13.53
N ALA A 30 -4.04 -9.14 -14.79
CA ALA A 30 -2.80 -8.60 -15.33
C ALA A 30 -2.34 -7.34 -14.57
N GLU A 31 -3.30 -6.53 -14.11
CA GLU A 31 -3.10 -5.31 -13.34
C GLU A 31 -2.49 -5.62 -11.97
N PHE A 32 -2.97 -6.67 -11.31
CA PHE A 32 -2.38 -7.16 -10.06
C PHE A 32 -0.91 -7.51 -10.26
N LEU A 33 -0.59 -8.31 -11.28
CA LEU A 33 0.79 -8.72 -11.58
C LEU A 33 1.70 -7.53 -11.87
N LYS A 34 1.22 -6.53 -12.63
CA LYS A 34 1.96 -5.30 -12.92
C LYS A 34 2.23 -4.48 -11.65
N ILE A 35 1.22 -4.31 -10.79
CA ILE A 35 1.36 -3.59 -9.52
C ILE A 35 2.36 -4.30 -8.61
N MET A 36 2.28 -5.63 -8.50
CA MET A 36 3.21 -6.43 -7.70
C MET A 36 4.65 -6.36 -8.20
N ALA A 37 4.86 -6.38 -9.52
CA ALA A 37 6.19 -6.25 -10.11
C ALA A 37 6.78 -4.86 -9.83
N ALA A 38 6.01 -3.79 -10.03
CA ALA A 38 6.44 -2.42 -9.74
C ALA A 38 6.70 -2.20 -8.24
N TRP A 39 5.88 -2.79 -7.37
CA TRP A 39 6.12 -2.80 -5.93
C TRP A 39 7.46 -3.46 -5.61
N ALA A 40 7.72 -4.66 -6.12
CA ALA A 40 8.93 -5.42 -5.84
C ALA A 40 10.21 -4.67 -6.28
N GLU A 41 10.18 -4.03 -7.46
CA GLU A 41 11.28 -3.21 -7.95
C GLU A 41 11.50 -1.96 -7.09
N MET A 42 10.42 -1.27 -6.71
CA MET A 42 10.44 -0.08 -5.89
C MET A 42 11.06 -0.37 -4.52
N VAL A 43 10.70 -1.48 -3.87
CA VAL A 43 11.20 -1.83 -2.54
C VAL A 43 12.52 -2.62 -2.54
N GLN A 44 13.11 -2.89 -3.71
CA GLN A 44 14.41 -3.57 -3.77
C GLN A 44 15.50 -2.71 -3.12
N GLY A 45 16.10 -3.20 -2.03
CA GLY A 45 17.10 -2.48 -1.24
C GLY A 45 16.50 -1.47 -0.25
N ALA A 46 15.18 -1.44 -0.09
CA ALA A 46 14.49 -0.62 0.89
C ALA A 46 14.66 -1.18 2.31
N HIS A 47 14.42 -0.33 3.31
CA HIS A 47 14.54 -0.69 4.72
C HIS A 47 13.29 -0.31 5.49
N GLN A 48 12.82 -1.22 6.34
CA GLN A 48 11.79 -0.89 7.32
C GLN A 48 12.43 -0.07 8.44
N MET A 49 11.85 1.08 8.78
CA MET A 49 12.29 1.91 9.90
C MET A 49 11.14 2.17 10.87
N PRO A 50 11.43 2.62 12.11
CA PRO A 50 10.40 3.09 13.01
C PRO A 50 9.58 4.22 12.38
N ALA A 51 8.27 4.04 12.29
CA ALA A 51 7.37 5.08 11.82
C ALA A 51 7.15 6.13 12.91
N PHE A 52 7.23 7.40 12.53
CA PHE A 52 6.73 8.51 13.35
C PHE A 52 5.27 8.85 13.02
N GLY A 53 4.74 8.34 11.89
CA GLY A 53 3.37 8.55 11.44
C GLY A 53 2.34 7.74 12.24
N VAL A 54 1.20 8.37 12.49
CA VAL A 54 0.00 7.76 13.07
C VAL A 54 -1.16 8.01 12.12
N SER A 55 -1.95 6.98 11.85
CA SER A 55 -3.19 7.10 11.10
C SER A 55 -4.38 7.26 12.03
N ILE A 56 -5.39 7.99 11.55
CA ILE A 56 -6.67 8.19 12.23
C ILE A 56 -7.75 7.88 11.20
N ASP A 57 -8.60 6.89 11.48
CA ASP A 57 -9.52 6.31 10.49
C ASP A 57 -10.32 7.35 9.69
N ARG A 58 -10.96 8.30 10.38
CA ARG A 58 -11.74 9.37 9.75
C ARG A 58 -10.90 10.24 8.81
N LEU A 59 -9.65 10.53 9.17
CA LEU A 59 -8.77 11.37 8.36
C LEU A 59 -8.25 10.58 7.16
N THR A 60 -7.76 9.36 7.38
CA THR A 60 -7.28 8.46 6.31
C THR A 60 -8.36 8.24 5.25
N ARG A 61 -9.59 7.91 5.64
CA ARG A 61 -10.71 7.78 4.70
C ARG A 61 -11.07 9.09 4.00
N GLY A 62 -10.84 10.23 4.66
CA GLY A 62 -11.00 11.54 4.05
C GLY A 62 -9.99 11.79 2.94
N GLU A 63 -8.73 11.45 3.18
CA GLU A 63 -7.63 11.62 2.21
C GLU A 63 -7.74 10.64 1.02
N MET A 64 -8.23 9.42 1.26
CA MET A 64 -8.48 8.40 0.20
C MET A 64 -9.47 8.85 -0.88
N LYS A 65 -10.27 9.90 -0.63
CA LYS A 65 -11.18 10.48 -1.62
C LYS A 65 -10.47 11.26 -2.72
N SER A 66 -9.15 11.42 -2.62
CA SER A 66 -8.34 12.16 -3.58
C SER A 66 -7.00 11.48 -3.84
N GLY A 67 -6.50 11.60 -5.06
CA GLY A 67 -5.26 10.99 -5.49
C GLY A 67 -5.37 9.47 -5.64
N HIS A 68 -4.21 8.82 -5.64
CA HIS A 68 -4.11 7.37 -5.83
C HIS A 68 -3.66 6.68 -4.54
N TRP A 69 -4.37 5.63 -4.15
CA TRP A 69 -4.00 4.79 -3.01
C TRP A 69 -4.08 3.32 -3.38
N LEU A 70 -3.22 2.51 -2.77
CA LEU A 70 -3.26 1.06 -2.90
C LEU A 70 -3.47 0.43 -1.54
N GLU A 71 -4.39 -0.52 -1.47
CA GLU A 71 -4.62 -1.35 -0.29
C GLU A 71 -4.46 -2.83 -0.64
N PHE A 72 -3.56 -3.50 0.07
CA PHE A 72 -3.22 -4.91 -0.12
C PHE A 72 -3.92 -5.72 0.97
N PHE A 73 -4.82 -6.60 0.56
CA PHE A 73 -5.59 -7.47 1.46
C PHE A 73 -4.98 -8.86 1.52
N PHE A 74 -4.97 -9.44 2.72
CA PHE A 74 -4.37 -10.74 2.99
C PHE A 74 -5.41 -11.76 3.46
N ALA A 75 -5.21 -13.04 3.13
CA ALA A 75 -6.09 -14.13 3.56
C ALA A 75 -6.10 -14.32 5.08
N GLU A 76 -4.93 -14.15 5.68
CA GLU A 76 -4.67 -14.39 7.09
C GLU A 76 -4.27 -13.08 7.78
N LYS A 77 -4.44 -13.03 9.10
CA LYS A 77 -3.96 -11.89 9.90
C LYS A 77 -2.45 -11.94 10.02
N TYR A 78 -1.81 -10.82 9.72
CA TYR A 78 -0.38 -10.62 9.92
C TYR A 78 -0.14 -9.66 11.08
N GLU A 79 1.09 -9.67 11.60
CA GLU A 79 1.52 -8.76 12.67
C GLU A 79 2.89 -8.17 12.33
N SER A 80 3.05 -6.87 12.61
CA SER A 80 4.35 -6.20 12.61
C SER A 80 4.50 -5.39 13.89
N ASN A 81 5.60 -5.57 14.61
CA ASN A 81 5.89 -4.91 15.88
C ASN A 81 4.77 -5.04 16.94
N GLY A 82 4.14 -6.21 17.07
CA GLY A 82 3.04 -6.41 18.04
C GLY A 82 1.70 -5.82 17.61
N LEU A 83 1.59 -5.31 16.38
CA LEU A 83 0.39 -4.68 15.86
C LEU A 83 -0.20 -5.51 14.72
N PRO A 84 -1.38 -6.12 14.91
CA PRO A 84 -2.02 -6.92 13.88
C PRO A 84 -2.60 -6.04 12.76
N PHE A 85 -2.79 -6.65 11.59
CA PHE A 85 -3.48 -6.04 10.45
C PHE A 85 -4.09 -7.12 9.54
N ASP A 86 -5.16 -6.74 8.84
CA ASP A 86 -5.79 -7.55 7.77
C ASP A 86 -5.53 -6.98 6.36
N SER A 87 -5.12 -5.71 6.29
CA SER A 87 -4.64 -5.06 5.06
C SER A 87 -3.59 -3.98 5.35
N LEU A 88 -2.86 -3.60 4.31
CA LEU A 88 -1.91 -2.49 4.32
C LEU A 88 -2.24 -1.50 3.20
N LEU A 89 -2.46 -0.24 3.58
CA LEU A 89 -2.84 0.88 2.73
C LEU A 89 -1.70 1.89 2.62
N PHE A 90 -1.47 2.47 1.45
CA PHE A 90 -0.60 3.63 1.30
C PHE A 90 -1.00 4.51 0.12
N VAL A 91 -0.61 5.78 0.20
CA VAL A 91 -0.76 6.76 -0.89
C VAL A 91 0.38 6.57 -1.90
N VAL A 92 0.05 6.65 -3.19
CA VAL A 92 1.02 6.59 -4.30
C VAL A 92 1.30 8.01 -4.78
N ARG A 93 2.53 8.49 -4.60
CA ARG A 93 3.02 9.78 -5.12
C ARG A 93 4.43 9.64 -5.65
N ASP A 94 4.65 10.15 -6.86
CA ASP A 94 5.85 9.89 -7.65
C ASP A 94 7.14 10.35 -6.94
N GLU A 95 7.09 11.49 -6.27
CA GLU A 95 8.22 12.14 -5.60
C GLU A 95 8.54 11.57 -4.21
N TYR A 96 7.69 10.68 -3.68
CA TYR A 96 7.86 10.16 -2.33
C TYR A 96 8.97 9.13 -2.25
N LYS A 97 9.94 9.37 -1.35
CA LYS A 97 11.11 8.50 -1.13
C LYS A 97 10.93 7.49 0.00
N GLY A 98 9.72 7.40 0.53
CA GLY A 98 9.37 6.49 1.60
C GLY A 98 7.86 6.29 1.69
N ILE A 99 7.46 5.19 2.31
CA ILE A 99 6.07 4.74 2.36
C ILE A 99 5.64 4.70 3.83
N ASN A 100 4.52 5.35 4.14
CA ASN A 100 3.77 5.07 5.36
C ASN A 100 2.70 4.02 5.05
N LEU A 101 2.93 2.79 5.48
CA LEU A 101 1.93 1.74 5.41
C LEU A 101 0.98 1.88 6.59
N VAL A 102 -0.25 2.26 6.26
CA VAL A 102 -1.37 2.35 7.17
C VAL A 102 -1.97 0.96 7.32
N ARG A 103 -1.97 0.47 8.56
CA ARG A 103 -2.60 -0.81 8.89
C ARG A 103 -4.10 -0.62 9.01
N ARG A 104 -4.87 -1.55 8.44
CA ARG A 104 -6.27 -1.75 8.80
C ARG A 104 -6.34 -2.86 9.84
N ASP A 105 -6.96 -2.57 10.98
CA ASP A 105 -7.11 -3.55 12.06
C ASP A 105 -8.31 -4.49 11.84
N GLU A 106 -8.48 -5.46 12.73
CA GLU A 106 -9.57 -6.44 12.66
C GLU A 106 -10.98 -5.84 12.82
N ASN A 107 -11.09 -4.61 13.31
CA ASN A 107 -12.34 -3.87 13.38
C ASN A 107 -12.60 -3.06 12.10
N GLY A 108 -11.71 -3.19 11.11
CA GLY A 108 -11.75 -2.49 9.84
C GLY A 108 -11.30 -1.04 9.90
N LEU A 109 -10.60 -0.62 10.97
CA LEU A 109 -10.21 0.77 11.20
C LEU A 109 -8.75 1.03 10.79
N TYR A 110 -8.50 2.18 10.15
CA TYR A 110 -7.17 2.66 9.82
C TYR A 110 -6.57 3.49 10.96
N GLN A 111 -6.13 2.85 12.03
CA GLN A 111 -5.73 3.57 13.26
C GLN A 111 -4.41 3.12 13.89
N GLY A 112 -3.75 4.10 14.50
CA GLY A 112 -2.54 3.90 15.29
C GLY A 112 -1.27 4.04 14.48
N ARG A 113 -0.18 3.42 14.96
CA ARG A 113 1.13 3.56 14.34
C ARG A 113 1.16 2.91 12.96
N CYS A 114 1.70 3.64 11.99
CA CYS A 114 2.02 3.13 10.67
C CYS A 114 3.29 2.27 10.72
N ILE A 115 3.60 1.61 9.60
CA ILE A 115 4.90 1.00 9.34
C ILE A 115 5.59 1.84 8.28
N TYR A 116 6.83 2.26 8.52
CA TYR A 116 7.56 3.10 7.57
C TYR A 116 8.59 2.29 6.80
N ILE A 117 8.63 2.52 5.49
CA ILE A 117 9.64 1.97 4.59
C ILE A 117 10.41 3.15 3.97
N ASP A 118 11.72 3.17 4.15
CA ASP A 118 12.63 4.03 3.40
C ASP A 118 13.02 3.32 2.09
N LEU A 119 12.81 3.98 0.94
CA LEU A 119 13.10 3.43 -0.38
C LEU A 119 14.59 3.50 -0.77
N ASN A 120 15.46 3.93 0.15
CA ASN A 120 16.91 3.91 0.02
C ASN A 120 17.41 4.65 -1.24
N GLY A 121 17.04 5.93 -1.35
CA GLY A 121 17.42 6.79 -2.46
C GLY A 121 16.56 6.66 -3.72
N LYS A 122 15.61 5.71 -3.76
CA LYS A 122 14.57 5.59 -4.79
C LYS A 122 13.32 6.40 -4.43
N ASP A 123 12.32 6.36 -5.31
CA ASP A 123 11.00 6.97 -5.15
C ASP A 123 9.88 6.06 -5.71
N MET A 124 8.63 6.53 -5.71
CA MET A 124 7.49 5.73 -6.21
C MET A 124 7.17 5.98 -7.70
N SER A 125 8.00 6.69 -8.45
CA SER A 125 7.69 7.13 -9.82
C SER A 125 7.31 5.97 -10.75
N ALA A 126 8.02 4.83 -10.67
CA ALA A 126 7.72 3.64 -11.48
C ALA A 126 6.35 3.03 -11.13
N LEU A 127 6.03 2.91 -9.85
CA LEU A 127 4.72 2.43 -9.40
C LEU A 127 3.62 3.41 -9.80
N ALA A 128 3.84 4.72 -9.62
CA ALA A 128 2.90 5.76 -10.01
C ALA A 128 2.61 5.73 -11.52
N ALA A 129 3.61 5.47 -12.36
CA ALA A 129 3.43 5.31 -13.80
C ALA A 129 2.53 4.11 -14.14
N VAL A 130 2.71 2.97 -13.47
CA VAL A 130 1.83 1.79 -13.62
C VAL A 130 0.38 2.16 -13.25
N ILE A 131 0.18 2.80 -12.10
CA ILE A 131 -1.17 3.20 -11.64
C ILE A 131 -1.82 4.18 -12.62
N ASN A 132 -1.09 5.19 -13.08
CA ASN A 132 -1.61 6.16 -14.04
C ASN A 132 -2.02 5.51 -15.36
N ASN A 133 -1.33 4.46 -15.81
CA ASN A 133 -1.72 3.71 -17.00
C ASN A 133 -3.01 2.91 -16.78
N ILE A 134 -3.17 2.28 -15.60
CA ILE A 134 -4.39 1.55 -15.23
C ILE A 134 -5.60 2.49 -15.15
N VAL A 135 -5.42 3.70 -14.62
CA VAL A 135 -6.48 4.70 -14.53
C VAL A 135 -6.90 5.20 -15.92
N LYS A 136 -5.94 5.44 -16.84
CA LYS A 136 -6.21 5.95 -18.19
C LYS A 136 -6.90 4.96 -19.13
N GLN A 137 -6.78 3.66 -18.91
CA GLN A 137 -7.37 2.65 -19.80
C GLN A 137 -8.92 2.59 -19.75
N GLU A 138 -9.55 3.35 -18.85
CA GLU A 138 -11.01 3.38 -18.69
C GLU A 138 -11.63 4.77 -18.96
N GLY A 139 -10.84 5.77 -19.34
CA GLY A 139 -11.31 7.09 -19.77
C GLY A 139 -11.33 7.22 -21.29
#